data_AF-A0A537REJ8-F1
#
_entry.id   AF-A0A537REJ8-F1
#
_cell.length_a   1.000
_cell.length_b   1.000
_cell.length_c   1.000
_cell.angle_alpha   90.00
_cell.angle_beta   90.00
_cell.angle_gamma   90.00
#
_symmetry.space_group_name_H-M   'P 1'
#
loop_
_entity.id
_entity.type
_entity.pdbx_description
1 polymer ?
#
loop_
_entity_poly.entity_id
_entity_poly.type
_entity_poly.pdbx_seq_one_letter_code
_entity_poly.pdbx_strand_id
1 'polypeptide(L)'
;DLEHHALLHMHGAEGLLDWGTWLAAQGCVDLKPAASLRFDGYEQMIGAALSGQGVAMGIGRLVSGLLQEGRLVAPFSKSVVGERAYYVIRSSQTGMRPHVQAFVDWLIAEAKTVAVAQGQAVLSSPPPAAKSAGAKPRARSAR
;
A
#
# COMPACT_ATOMS: atom_id res chain seq x y z
N ASP A 1 3.95 -11.16 -26.55
CA ASP A 1 2.61 -10.61 -26.23
C ASP A 1 2.64 -9.19 -25.64
N LEU A 2 3.38 -8.94 -24.54
CA LEU A 2 3.50 -7.56 -24.00
C LEU A 2 4.06 -6.55 -25.01
N GLU A 3 4.79 -7.02 -26.03
CA GLU A 3 5.26 -6.20 -27.16
C GLU A 3 4.13 -5.60 -28.02
N HIS A 4 2.92 -6.16 -27.96
CA HIS A 4 1.76 -5.69 -28.72
C HIS A 4 0.86 -4.73 -27.93
N HIS A 5 1.18 -4.49 -26.66
CA HIS A 5 0.37 -3.65 -25.78
C HIS A 5 1.15 -2.42 -25.33
N ALA A 6 0.42 -1.35 -25.01
CA ALA A 6 1.01 -0.20 -24.35
C ALA A 6 1.32 -0.54 -22.89
N LEU A 7 2.53 -0.23 -22.43
CA LEU A 7 2.88 -0.30 -21.00
C LEU A 7 2.56 1.04 -20.35
N LEU A 8 1.74 0.98 -19.30
CA LEU A 8 1.32 2.14 -18.54
C LEU A 8 2.28 2.33 -17.36
N HIS A 9 2.82 3.54 -17.23
CA HIS A 9 3.79 3.93 -16.23
C HIS A 9 3.22 5.03 -15.33
N MET A 10 3.59 5.00 -14.05
CA MET A 10 3.31 6.08 -13.11
C MET A 10 4.59 6.88 -12.86
N HIS A 11 4.50 8.20 -12.97
CA HIS A 11 5.61 9.11 -12.66
C HIS A 11 5.95 9.05 -11.17
N GLY A 12 7.24 9.00 -10.81
CA GLY A 12 7.69 8.98 -9.41
C GLY A 12 7.52 7.62 -8.70
N ALA A 13 7.07 6.59 -9.42
CA ALA A 13 6.86 5.25 -8.89
C ALA A 13 8.03 4.29 -9.19
N GLU A 14 9.20 4.82 -9.58
CA GLU A 14 10.39 4.04 -9.87
C GLU A 14 10.77 3.15 -8.67
N GLY A 15 11.02 1.86 -8.93
CA GLY A 15 11.27 0.83 -7.93
C GLY A 15 10.03 0.27 -7.20
N LEU A 16 8.85 0.87 -7.32
CA LEU A 16 7.59 0.30 -6.81
C LEU A 16 6.75 -0.32 -7.93
N LEU A 17 6.59 0.42 -9.03
CA LEU A 17 5.84 0.03 -10.22
C LEU A 17 6.74 0.28 -11.43
N ASP A 18 7.85 -0.47 -11.49
CA ASP A 18 8.85 -0.33 -12.54
C ASP A 18 8.89 -1.53 -13.49
N TRP A 19 8.55 -1.26 -14.75
CA TRP A 19 8.52 -2.25 -15.82
C TRP A 19 9.92 -2.73 -16.15
N GLY A 20 10.95 -1.89 -15.98
CA GLY A 20 12.35 -2.30 -16.17
C GLY A 20 12.75 -3.39 -15.19
N THR A 21 12.50 -3.18 -13.89
CA THR A 21 12.74 -4.19 -12.86
C THR A 21 11.92 -5.45 -13.10
N TRP A 22 10.64 -5.32 -13.44
CA TRP A 22 9.77 -6.48 -13.67
C TRP A 22 10.22 -7.29 -14.89
N LEU A 23 10.50 -6.64 -16.02
CA LEU A 23 10.98 -7.29 -17.25
C LEU A 23 12.33 -7.97 -17.03
N ALA A 24 13.24 -7.34 -16.29
CA ALA A 24 14.51 -7.96 -15.91
C ALA A 24 14.30 -9.22 -15.05
N ALA A 25 13.38 -9.17 -14.08
CA ALA A 25 13.02 -10.34 -13.26
C ALA A 25 12.36 -11.47 -14.09
N GLN A 26 11.79 -11.15 -15.26
CA GLN A 26 11.27 -12.15 -16.21
C GLN A 26 12.31 -12.62 -17.25
N GLY A 27 13.51 -12.04 -17.27
CA GLY A 27 14.51 -12.31 -18.32
C GLY A 27 14.17 -11.68 -19.67
N CYS A 28 13.27 -10.69 -19.72
CA CYS A 28 12.78 -10.04 -20.93
C CYS A 28 13.28 -8.59 -21.05
N VAL A 29 14.56 -8.34 -20.77
CA VAL A 29 15.14 -6.99 -20.76
C VAL A 29 15.08 -6.27 -22.11
N ASP A 30 15.08 -7.00 -23.22
CA ASP A 30 15.05 -6.45 -24.58
C ASP A 30 13.63 -6.23 -25.12
N LEU A 31 12.59 -6.46 -24.30
CA LEU A 31 11.21 -6.30 -24.72
C LEU A 31 10.91 -4.83 -25.04
N LYS A 32 10.48 -4.58 -26.27
CA LYS A 32 10.00 -3.28 -26.72
C LYS A 32 8.47 -3.30 -26.77
N PRO A 33 7.79 -2.52 -25.93
CA PRO A 33 6.34 -2.46 -25.96
C PRO A 33 5.84 -1.70 -27.20
N ALA A 34 4.58 -1.90 -27.56
CA ALA A 34 3.97 -1.18 -28.69
C ALA A 34 3.93 0.33 -28.44
N ALA A 35 3.75 0.72 -27.17
CA ALA A 35 3.83 2.10 -26.71
C ALA A 35 4.15 2.16 -25.21
N SER A 36 4.54 3.34 -24.74
CA SER A 36 4.67 3.64 -23.31
C SER A 36 3.91 4.91 -22.98
N LEU A 37 2.93 4.82 -22.09
CA LEU A 37 2.15 5.95 -21.60
C LEU A 37 2.54 6.26 -20.16
N ARG A 38 2.65 7.55 -19.82
CA ARG A 38 3.00 8.02 -18.47
C ARG A 38 1.86 8.81 -17.87
N PHE A 39 1.57 8.54 -16.60
CA PHE A 39 0.53 9.20 -15.82
C PHE A 39 1.13 9.75 -14.52
N ASP A 40 0.59 10.88 -14.05
CA ASP A 40 1.07 11.52 -12.81
C ASP A 40 0.51 10.83 -11.55
N GLY A 41 -0.61 10.10 -11.68
CA GLY A 41 -1.30 9.48 -10.56
C GLY A 41 -1.65 8.02 -10.79
N TYR A 42 -1.69 7.25 -9.70
CA TYR A 42 -2.07 5.84 -9.70
C TYR A 42 -3.48 5.61 -10.26
N GLU A 43 -4.46 6.39 -9.79
CA GLU A 43 -5.86 6.27 -10.23
C GLU A 43 -6.03 6.54 -11.74
N GLN A 44 -5.28 7.49 -12.29
CA GLN A 44 -5.32 7.79 -13.73
C GLN A 44 -4.77 6.61 -14.54
N MET A 45 -3.66 6.04 -14.09
CA MET A 45 -3.04 4.87 -14.72
C MET A 45 -3.97 3.64 -14.68
N ILE A 46 -4.60 3.37 -13.52
CA ILE A 46 -5.55 2.26 -13.39
C ILE A 46 -6.83 2.52 -14.20
N GLY A 47 -7.32 3.76 -14.25
CA GLY A 47 -8.43 4.15 -15.10
C GLY A 47 -8.16 3.93 -16.60
N ALA A 48 -6.94 4.19 -17.05
CA ALA A 48 -6.50 3.89 -18.42
C ALA A 48 -6.45 2.37 -18.69
N ALA A 49 -5.95 1.57 -17.74
CA ALA A 49 -5.96 0.11 -17.84
C ALA A 49 -7.40 -0.45 -17.92
N LEU A 50 -8.30 0.03 -17.06
CA LEU A 50 -9.72 -0.31 -17.08
C LEU A 50 -10.40 0.08 -18.40
N SER A 51 -9.93 1.14 -19.05
CA SER A 51 -10.42 1.59 -20.36
C SER A 51 -9.80 0.84 -21.54
N GLY A 52 -8.97 -0.19 -21.29
CA GLY A 52 -8.32 -0.99 -22.32
C GLY A 52 -7.16 -0.28 -23.04
N GLN A 53 -6.62 0.80 -22.49
CA GLN A 53 -5.54 1.55 -23.14
C GLN A 53 -4.17 0.88 -23.03
N GLY A 54 -4.04 -0.17 -22.22
CA GLY A 54 -2.78 -0.91 -22.06
C GLY A 54 -2.72 -1.73 -20.79
N VAL A 55 -1.51 -2.19 -20.46
CA VAL A 55 -1.22 -3.00 -19.27
C VAL A 55 -0.53 -2.13 -18.23
N ALA A 56 -1.07 -2.09 -17.02
CA ALA A 56 -0.47 -1.42 -15.86
C ALA A 56 0.04 -2.43 -14.85
N MET A 57 1.11 -2.08 -14.12
CA MET A 57 1.41 -2.75 -12.85
C MET A 57 0.50 -2.18 -11.76
N GLY A 58 -0.20 -3.06 -11.06
CA GLY A 58 -1.07 -2.70 -9.95
C GLY A 58 -0.48 -3.10 -8.61
N ILE A 59 -0.80 -2.32 -7.56
CA ILE A 59 -0.57 -2.72 -6.18
C ILE A 59 -1.71 -3.65 -5.81
N GLY A 60 -1.42 -4.94 -5.60
CA GLY A 60 -2.45 -5.98 -5.47
C GLY A 60 -3.57 -5.68 -4.48
N ARG A 61 -3.28 -5.02 -3.35
CA ARG A 61 -4.31 -4.60 -2.39
C ARG A 61 -5.28 -3.56 -2.96
N LEU A 62 -4.78 -2.58 -3.71
CA LEU A 62 -5.57 -1.48 -4.26
C LEU A 62 -6.47 -1.93 -5.42
N VAL A 63 -6.02 -2.91 -6.21
CA VAL A 63 -6.80 -3.42 -7.35
C VAL A 63 -7.57 -4.72 -7.04
N SER A 64 -7.51 -5.21 -5.80
CA SER A 64 -8.11 -6.49 -5.41
C SER A 64 -9.61 -6.57 -5.72
N GLY A 65 -10.37 -5.50 -5.42
CA GLY A 65 -11.80 -5.43 -5.76
C GLY A 65 -12.03 -5.47 -7.27
N LEU A 66 -11.23 -4.74 -8.06
CA LEU A 66 -11.35 -4.72 -9.53
C LEU A 66 -11.03 -6.08 -10.17
N LEU A 67 -10.09 -6.84 -9.58
CA LEU A 67 -9.78 -8.20 -9.98
C LEU A 67 -10.91 -9.17 -9.63
N GLN A 68 -11.51 -9.03 -8.44
CA GLN A 68 -12.65 -9.86 -8.01
C GLN A 68 -13.89 -9.61 -8.86
N GLU A 69 -14.13 -8.36 -9.24
CA GLU A 69 -15.22 -7.96 -10.13
C GLU A 69 -14.98 -8.36 -11.61
N GLY A 70 -13.78 -8.89 -11.94
CA GLY A 70 -13.40 -9.24 -13.31
C GLY A 70 -13.21 -8.03 -14.24
N ARG A 71 -13.17 -6.82 -13.69
CA ARG A 71 -12.92 -5.58 -14.44
C ARG A 71 -11.46 -5.41 -14.81
N LEU A 72 -10.57 -5.99 -14.02
CA LEU A 72 -9.17 -6.20 -14.35
C LEU A 72 -8.87 -7.69 -14.34
N VAL A 73 -7.88 -8.08 -15.12
CA VAL A 73 -7.29 -9.41 -15.09
C VAL A 73 -5.80 -9.25 -14.78
N ALA A 74 -5.25 -10.17 -13.99
CA ALA A 74 -3.82 -10.29 -13.76
C ALA A 74 -3.25 -11.39 -14.67
N PRO A 75 -2.75 -11.06 -15.88
CA PRO A 75 -2.34 -12.06 -16.86
C PRO A 75 -1.06 -12.84 -16.46
N PHE A 76 -0.30 -12.33 -15.48
CA PHE A 76 0.93 -12.96 -15.02
C PHE A 76 0.85 -13.29 -13.53
N SER A 77 1.15 -14.54 -13.17
CA SER A 77 1.12 -15.03 -11.79
C SER A 77 2.31 -14.55 -10.95
N LYS A 78 3.34 -13.99 -11.58
CA LYS A 78 4.57 -13.54 -10.91
C LYS A 78 4.42 -12.10 -10.44
N SER A 79 4.20 -11.93 -9.14
CA SER A 79 4.35 -10.65 -8.46
C SER A 79 5.82 -10.41 -8.13
N VAL A 80 6.34 -9.23 -8.48
CA VAL A 80 7.62 -8.76 -7.95
C VAL A 80 7.30 -8.00 -6.66
N VAL A 81 7.89 -8.43 -5.55
CA VAL A 81 7.84 -7.68 -4.29
C VAL A 81 8.77 -6.49 -4.46
N GLY A 82 8.21 -5.29 -4.52
CA GLY A 82 9.02 -4.07 -4.56
C GLY A 82 9.92 -3.98 -3.32
N GLU A 83 11.13 -3.43 -3.47
CA GLU A 83 12.09 -3.28 -2.36
C GLU A 83 11.67 -2.23 -1.32
N ARG A 84 10.56 -1.51 -1.55
CA ARG A 84 10.08 -0.46 -0.65
C ARG A 84 9.20 -1.02 0.46
N ALA A 85 9.52 -0.67 1.70
CA ALA A 85 8.70 -0.96 2.88
C ALA A 85 8.09 0.33 3.47
N TYR A 86 7.01 0.19 4.24
CA TYR A 86 6.47 1.27 5.06
C TYR A 86 7.25 1.35 6.37
N TYR A 87 7.70 2.54 6.74
CA TYR A 87 8.48 2.78 7.95
C TYR A 87 7.73 3.68 8.94
N VAL A 88 7.85 3.36 10.23
CA VAL A 88 7.39 4.21 11.33
C VAL A 88 8.56 5.03 11.84
N ILE A 89 8.56 6.34 11.56
CA ILE A 89 9.61 7.26 12.00
C ILE A 89 9.18 7.94 13.31
N ARG A 90 10.06 7.92 14.32
CA ARG A 90 9.81 8.53 15.63
C ARG A 90 10.95 9.47 16.01
N SER A 91 10.61 10.61 16.61
CA SER A 91 11.61 11.51 17.19
C SER A 91 12.28 10.87 18.41
N SER A 92 13.60 10.96 18.52
CA SER A 92 14.38 10.39 19.63
C SER A 92 14.01 10.97 21.00
N GLN A 93 13.52 12.21 21.05
CA GLN A 93 13.21 12.91 22.31
C GLN A 93 11.78 12.65 22.81
N THR A 94 10.84 12.34 21.92
CA THR A 94 9.41 12.17 22.24
C THR A 94 8.92 10.73 22.01
N GLY A 95 9.69 9.90 21.28
CA GLY A 95 9.33 8.56 20.85
C GLY A 95 9.29 7.50 21.96
N MET A 96 9.81 7.80 23.15
CA MET A 96 9.81 6.91 24.32
C MET A 96 8.60 7.08 25.24
N ARG A 97 7.62 7.91 24.87
CA ARG A 97 6.38 8.03 25.65
C ARG A 97 5.58 6.72 25.55
N PRO A 98 5.06 6.18 26.66
CA PRO A 98 4.34 4.90 26.67
C PRO A 98 3.17 4.83 25.68
N HIS A 99 2.43 5.93 25.48
CA HIS A 99 1.32 5.97 24.52
C HIS A 99 1.78 5.92 23.06
N VAL A 100 2.94 6.49 22.73
CA VAL A 100 3.51 6.39 21.37
C VAL A 100 3.95 4.96 21.10
N GLN A 101 4.60 4.32 22.08
CA GLN A 101 4.97 2.91 21.96
C GLN A 101 3.75 2.00 21.79
N ALA A 102 2.71 2.18 22.61
CA ALA A 102 1.47 1.43 22.48
C ALA A 102 0.79 1.58 21.12
N PHE A 103 0.79 2.80 20.54
CA PHE A 103 0.26 3.03 19.20
C PHE A 103 1.10 2.34 18.11
N VAL A 104 2.44 2.40 18.21
CA VAL A 104 3.32 1.72 17.26
C VAL A 104 3.17 0.20 17.34
N ASP A 105 3.07 -0.36 18.55
CA ASP A 105 2.88 -1.80 18.72
C ASP A 105 1.54 -2.26 18.14
N TRP A 106 0.47 -1.49 18.36
CA TRP A 106 -0.81 -1.73 17.71
C TRP A 106 -0.69 -1.62 16.18
N LEU A 107 -0.06 -0.57 15.65
CA LEU A 107 0.09 -0.37 14.21
C LEU A 107 0.87 -1.50 13.53
N ILE A 108 1.93 -1.99 14.19
CA ILE A 108 2.70 -3.15 13.72
C ILE A 108 1.87 -4.43 13.80
N ALA A 109 1.07 -4.61 14.85
CA ALA A 109 0.16 -5.75 14.97
C ALA A 109 -0.88 -5.74 13.84
N GLU A 110 -1.52 -4.60 13.56
CA GLU A 110 -2.47 -4.45 12.44
C GLU A 110 -1.79 -4.74 11.10
N ALA A 111 -0.59 -4.20 10.85
CA ALA A 111 0.16 -4.45 9.62
C ALA A 111 0.46 -5.96 9.42
N LYS A 112 0.72 -6.69 10.50
CA LYS A 112 0.90 -8.16 10.47
C LYS A 112 -0.42 -8.89 10.24
N THR A 113 -1.51 -8.48 10.88
CA THR A 113 -2.85 -9.08 10.69
C THR A 113 -3.31 -8.94 9.24
N VAL A 114 -3.05 -7.78 8.64
CA VAL A 114 -3.31 -7.48 7.24
C VAL A 114 -2.47 -8.35 6.29
N ALA A 115 -1.32 -8.87 6.72
CA ALA A 115 -0.51 -9.84 5.98
C ALA A 115 -1.03 -11.30 6.11
N VAL A 116 -1.74 -11.64 7.19
CA VAL A 116 -2.26 -13.00 7.46
C VAL A 116 -3.69 -13.21 6.93
N ALA A 117 -4.46 -12.14 6.72
CA ALA A 117 -5.85 -12.19 6.26
C ALA A 117 -6.07 -12.55 4.76
N GLN A 118 -5.24 -13.43 4.19
CA GLN A 118 -5.50 -14.06 2.87
C GLN A 118 -5.80 -15.56 3.01
N GLY A 119 -6.52 -15.88 4.09
CA GLY A 119 -7.30 -17.09 4.32
C GLY A 119 -8.33 -16.85 5.43
N GLN A 120 -9.58 -16.55 5.04
CA GLN A 120 -10.81 -16.41 5.86
C GLN A 120 -11.07 -15.10 6.64
N ALA A 121 -12.36 -14.75 6.63
CA ALA A 121 -13.02 -13.54 7.13
C ALA A 121 -12.96 -13.37 8.66
N VAL A 122 -12.96 -12.14 9.20
CA VAL A 122 -14.10 -11.30 9.60
C VAL A 122 -13.57 -10.05 10.33
N LEU A 123 -14.34 -8.98 10.19
CA LEU A 123 -14.27 -7.62 10.71
C LEU A 123 -13.87 -7.40 12.19
N SER A 124 -13.14 -6.29 12.35
CA SER A 124 -13.21 -5.25 13.39
C SER A 124 -12.77 -5.54 14.83
N SER A 125 -11.83 -4.72 15.31
CA SER A 125 -11.84 -4.23 16.69
C SER A 125 -11.41 -2.75 16.73
N PRO A 126 -12.14 -1.88 17.45
CA PRO A 126 -11.70 -0.52 17.69
C PRO A 126 -10.55 -0.50 18.72
N PRO A 127 -9.68 0.51 18.69
CA PRO A 127 -8.57 0.63 19.64
C PRO A 127 -9.08 0.69 21.08
N PRO A 128 -8.33 0.16 22.07
CA PRO A 128 -8.73 0.23 23.47
C PRO A 128 -8.87 1.70 23.91
N ALA A 129 -10.07 2.07 24.33
CA ALA A 129 -10.32 3.36 24.95
C ALA A 129 -9.51 3.46 26.26
N ALA A 130 -8.60 4.43 26.32
CA ALA A 130 -7.94 4.80 27.56
C ALA A 130 -8.98 5.36 28.55
N LYS A 131 -9.47 4.54 29.48
CA LYS A 131 -10.30 5.00 30.61
C LYS A 131 -9.44 5.42 31.80
N SER A 132 -9.56 6.72 32.09
CA SER A 132 -9.55 7.42 33.39
C SER A 132 -8.36 7.27 34.34
N ALA A 133 -7.70 8.41 34.60
CA ALA A 133 -7.26 8.79 35.94
C ALA A 133 -7.95 10.11 36.32
N GLY A 134 -8.85 10.04 37.30
CA GLY A 134 -9.59 11.18 37.83
C GLY A 134 -8.69 12.15 38.59
N ALA A 135 -8.84 13.44 38.32
CA ALA A 135 -8.31 14.50 39.16
C ALA A 135 -9.34 14.86 40.25
N LYS A 136 -9.04 14.52 41.49
CA LYS A 136 -9.76 15.04 42.68
C LYS A 136 -9.47 16.54 42.84
N PRO A 137 -10.41 17.34 43.36
CA PRO A 137 -10.27 18.79 43.43
C PRO A 137 -9.46 19.21 44.67
N ARG A 138 -8.61 20.23 44.55
CA ARG A 138 -8.08 20.97 45.71
C ARG A 138 -8.61 22.39 45.68
N ALA A 139 -9.46 22.66 46.66
CA ALA A 139 -9.88 23.99 47.07
C ALA A 139 -8.69 24.87 47.46
N ARG A 140 -8.78 26.16 47.17
CA ARG A 140 -8.19 27.20 48.02
C ARG A 140 -9.13 28.40 48.07
N SER A 141 -9.72 28.55 49.24
CA SER A 141 -10.50 29.70 49.72
C SER A 141 -9.59 30.85 50.15
N ALA A 142 -10.12 32.06 49.99
CA ALA A 142 -9.82 33.31 50.69
C ALA A 142 -8.42 33.92 50.44
N ARG A 143 -8.23 35.24 50.33
CA ARG A 143 -9.04 36.39 50.79
C ARG A 143 -8.60 37.62 50.02
#